data_AF-A0A4Z2FXG1-F1
#
_entry.id   AF-A0A4Z2FXG1-F1
#
_cell.length_a   1.000
_cell.length_b   1.000
_cell.length_c   1.000
_cell.angle_alpha   90.00
_cell.angle_beta   90.00
_cell.angle_gamma   90.00
#
_symmetry.space_group_name_H-M   'P 1'
#
loop_
_entity.id
_entity.type
_entity.pdbx_description
1 polymer ?
#
loop_
_entity_poly.entity_id
_entity_poly.type
_entity_poly.pdbx_seq_one_letter_code
_entity_poly.pdbx_strand_id
1 'polypeptide(L)'
;MEFGERKRRRKSQSFKLVADEEDHQSNSWNSAGDPGPSPSSISTPIPNGLSCGQCSTRSKALRSFHNTTDTIKVNEDNADVGPPAATEAPCCMCNCKGTLQAILQELRAMRRLMHTQKDMSVRESFNPESYELEKNFRLTRFAELKGTGCKVPQDVLQKLLEALQENHYQEDEQFLGAVMPRLGIGMDTCVIPLRHGGLSLVQTTDYIYPIVDDPYMMGRIACANVLSDLYAMGVTECDNMLMLLGVSNKMSEKERDKVMPLVIQGFKDASEEAGTSVTGGQTVLNPWVVMGGVATTVCQPNEFIMPDNAVPGDVLVLTKPLGTQVAVAVHQWLDIPEKWNKIKLVVTQEDVELAYHEAMMNMARLNRTAAGLMHTFNAHAATDITGFGILGHAQTLARQQRSEVSFVIHNLPVLAKMAAVSKACGNMFGLMHGTCPETSGGLLICLPREQAARFCAEIKSPKYGEGHQAWIIGIVEKGNRTARIIDKPRIIEVAPQAATQNVNPTPGATS
;
A
#
# COMPACT_ATOMS: atom_id res chain seq x y z
N MET A 1 -63.45 5.42 37.32
CA MET A 1 -62.13 5.70 37.90
C MET A 1 -61.39 4.39 38.04
N GLU A 2 -60.10 4.41 37.69
CA GLU A 2 -59.10 3.34 37.71
C GLU A 2 -59.29 2.14 36.76
N PHE A 3 -58.32 2.05 35.83
CA PHE A 3 -58.18 1.03 34.79
C PHE A 3 -57.42 -0.18 35.35
N GLY A 4 -58.02 -1.36 35.20
CA GLY A 4 -57.46 -2.64 35.62
C GLY A 4 -56.36 -3.19 34.70
N GLU A 5 -55.44 -3.90 35.34
CA GLU A 5 -54.34 -4.67 34.76
C GLU A 5 -54.79 -5.66 33.68
N ARG A 6 -54.03 -5.72 32.57
CA ARG A 6 -54.12 -6.83 31.59
C ARG A 6 -52.78 -7.54 31.46
N LYS A 7 -52.70 -8.71 32.11
CA LYS A 7 -51.77 -9.79 31.77
C LYS A 7 -51.99 -10.24 30.31
N ARG A 8 -50.92 -10.25 29.49
CA ARG A 8 -50.87 -11.08 28.27
C ARG A 8 -49.57 -11.89 28.23
N ARG A 9 -49.78 -13.21 28.17
CA ARG A 9 -48.81 -14.30 28.09
C ARG A 9 -47.88 -14.16 26.88
N ARG A 10 -46.58 -14.36 27.08
CA ARG A 10 -45.61 -14.68 26.03
C ARG A 10 -45.80 -16.15 25.61
N LYS A 11 -46.12 -16.38 24.34
CA LYS A 11 -46.01 -17.69 23.69
C LYS A 11 -44.59 -17.80 23.13
N SER A 12 -43.83 -18.80 23.58
CA SER A 12 -42.64 -19.28 22.89
C SER A 12 -43.08 -20.12 21.68
N GLN A 13 -42.67 -19.71 20.48
CA GLN A 13 -42.76 -20.54 19.28
C GLN A 13 -41.37 -21.11 19.01
N SER A 14 -41.26 -22.43 19.20
CA SER A 14 -40.18 -23.26 18.70
C SER A 14 -40.47 -23.56 17.24
N PHE A 15 -39.60 -23.14 16.32
CA PHE A 15 -39.65 -23.55 14.92
C PHE A 15 -38.74 -24.77 14.76
N LYS A 16 -39.36 -25.89 14.41
CA LYS A 16 -38.74 -27.13 13.96
C LYS A 16 -38.14 -26.90 12.57
N LEU A 17 -36.87 -27.25 12.40
CA LEU A 17 -36.26 -27.49 11.10
C LEU A 17 -36.80 -28.82 10.56
N VAL A 18 -37.43 -28.76 9.39
CA VAL A 18 -37.73 -29.91 8.53
C VAL A 18 -36.52 -30.06 7.62
N ALA A 19 -35.84 -31.20 7.72
CA ALA A 19 -34.81 -31.62 6.78
C ALA A 19 -35.43 -32.73 5.93
N ASP A 20 -35.41 -32.53 4.62
CA ASP A 20 -35.71 -33.57 3.64
C ASP A 20 -34.48 -34.47 3.51
N GLU A 21 -34.67 -35.77 3.73
CA GLU A 21 -33.73 -36.85 3.39
C GLU A 21 -34.07 -37.36 1.98
N GLU A 22 -33.07 -37.43 1.10
CA GLU A 22 -33.06 -38.37 -0.02
C GLU A 22 -31.87 -39.33 0.11
N ASP A 23 -32.19 -40.59 -0.17
CA ASP A 23 -31.45 -41.82 -0.01
C ASP A 23 -30.03 -41.84 -0.61
N HIS A 24 -29.07 -42.38 0.15
CA HIS A 24 -28.09 -43.31 -0.42
C HIS A 24 -27.68 -44.41 0.57
N GLN A 25 -27.78 -45.65 0.07
CA GLN A 25 -27.61 -46.93 0.74
C GLN A 25 -26.18 -47.20 1.26
N SER A 26 -26.11 -47.47 2.57
CA SER A 26 -25.49 -48.62 3.26
C SER A 26 -24.14 -49.20 2.78
N ASN A 27 -23.12 -49.19 3.67
CA ASN A 27 -22.67 -50.34 4.48
C ASN A 27 -21.25 -50.06 5.04
N SER A 28 -21.14 -49.76 6.34
CA SER A 28 -20.89 -50.70 7.45
C SER A 28 -19.40 -50.98 7.69
N TRP A 29 -18.81 -50.31 8.68
CA TRP A 29 -17.70 -50.84 9.49
C TRP A 29 -17.95 -50.47 10.95
N ASN A 30 -18.00 -51.50 11.80
CA ASN A 30 -18.30 -51.41 13.21
C ASN A 30 -17.03 -51.69 14.01
N SER A 31 -16.72 -50.79 14.96
CA SER A 31 -16.16 -51.04 16.31
C SER A 31 -14.80 -51.76 16.43
N ALA A 32 -13.90 -51.49 17.39
CA ALA A 32 -13.75 -50.55 18.49
C ALA A 32 -12.37 -50.84 19.12
N GLY A 33 -11.83 -49.91 19.92
CA GLY A 33 -10.97 -50.27 21.06
C GLY A 33 -9.50 -49.84 21.00
N ASP A 34 -9.22 -48.67 21.58
CA ASP A 34 -7.97 -48.28 22.27
C ASP A 34 -7.80 -49.11 23.58
N PRO A 35 -6.71 -49.03 24.41
CA PRO A 35 -5.57 -48.08 24.42
C PRO A 35 -4.18 -48.66 24.80
N GLY A 36 -3.13 -47.83 24.70
CA GLY A 36 -2.01 -47.82 25.68
C GLY A 36 -0.57 -48.09 25.20
N PRO A 37 0.47 -47.63 25.93
CA PRO A 37 1.54 -46.80 25.36
C PRO A 37 2.93 -47.45 25.19
N SER A 38 3.79 -46.71 24.47
CA SER A 38 5.21 -46.88 24.08
C SER A 38 6.17 -47.63 25.02
N PRO A 39 7.28 -48.19 24.47
CA PRO A 39 8.57 -47.53 24.73
C PRO A 39 9.60 -47.51 23.57
N SER A 40 10.57 -46.63 23.79
CA SER A 40 11.84 -46.36 23.08
C SER A 40 12.73 -47.56 22.78
N SER A 41 13.53 -47.51 21.70
CA SER A 41 15.01 -47.60 21.76
C SER A 41 15.68 -47.66 20.37
N ILE A 42 16.94 -47.23 20.43
CA ILE A 42 17.96 -46.97 19.41
C ILE A 42 18.58 -48.27 18.86
N SER A 43 18.91 -48.31 17.56
CA SER A 43 20.24 -48.67 16.98
C SER A 43 20.20 -49.35 15.59
N THR A 44 21.05 -48.80 14.72
CA THR A 44 21.48 -49.06 13.33
C THR A 44 22.27 -50.39 13.10
N PRO A 45 22.82 -50.75 11.88
CA PRO A 45 22.49 -50.46 10.45
C PRO A 45 22.71 -51.66 9.43
N ILE A 46 22.55 -51.38 8.10
CA ILE A 46 23.21 -51.96 6.86
C ILE A 46 22.53 -53.19 6.16
N PRO A 47 22.51 -53.37 4.80
CA PRO A 47 22.46 -52.44 3.64
C PRO A 47 21.53 -52.88 2.44
N ASN A 48 21.57 -52.05 1.38
CA ASN A 48 21.40 -52.31 -0.07
C ASN A 48 20.00 -52.20 -0.71
N GLY A 49 19.92 -51.33 -1.73
CA GLY A 49 19.00 -51.54 -2.86
C GLY A 49 18.38 -50.33 -3.56
N LEU A 50 19.20 -49.51 -4.24
CA LEU A 50 18.94 -48.80 -5.51
C LEU A 50 17.54 -48.21 -5.82
N SER A 51 17.46 -46.87 -5.88
CA SER A 51 17.34 -46.07 -7.14
C SER A 51 16.35 -44.91 -7.12
N CYS A 52 16.73 -43.89 -7.89
CA CYS A 52 15.98 -42.75 -8.44
C CYS A 52 16.11 -41.41 -7.71
N GLY A 53 16.70 -40.45 -8.44
CA GLY A 53 17.24 -39.19 -7.94
C GLY A 53 16.23 -38.07 -7.75
N GLN A 54 16.55 -37.19 -6.80
CA GLN A 54 15.99 -35.85 -6.67
C GLN A 54 17.11 -34.82 -6.84
N CYS A 55 16.86 -33.84 -7.70
CA CYS A 55 17.75 -32.73 -7.99
C CYS A 55 17.60 -31.67 -6.89
N SER A 56 18.67 -31.37 -6.16
CA SER A 56 18.74 -30.34 -5.11
C SER A 56 19.52 -29.12 -5.61
N THR A 57 18.93 -27.93 -5.44
CA THR A 57 19.50 -26.63 -5.80
C THR A 57 20.56 -26.17 -4.81
N ARG A 58 21.71 -25.78 -5.35
CA ARG A 58 22.97 -25.50 -4.67
C ARG A 58 23.08 -24.04 -4.23
N SER A 59 23.16 -23.79 -2.94
CA SER A 59 23.59 -22.50 -2.36
C SER A 59 25.12 -22.34 -2.43
N LYS A 60 25.61 -21.17 -2.84
CA LYS A 60 27.04 -20.80 -2.77
C LYS A 60 27.27 -19.93 -1.52
N ALA A 61 28.06 -20.44 -0.58
CA ALA A 61 28.65 -19.68 0.52
C ALA A 61 30.13 -19.41 0.21
N LEU A 62 30.54 -18.14 0.33
CA LEU A 62 31.90 -17.67 0.13
C LEU A 62 32.70 -17.90 1.43
N ARG A 63 33.82 -18.63 1.36
CA ARG A 63 34.72 -18.88 2.51
C ARG A 63 35.78 -17.77 2.60
N SER A 64 35.89 -17.23 3.81
CA SER A 64 37.01 -16.45 4.34
C SER A 64 38.30 -17.27 4.35
N PHE A 65 39.43 -16.67 3.94
CA PHE A 65 40.77 -17.18 4.19
C PHE A 65 41.45 -16.27 5.22
N HIS A 66 41.72 -16.82 6.40
CA HIS A 66 42.79 -16.37 7.29
C HIS A 66 44.02 -17.23 7.00
N ASN A 67 45.20 -16.61 6.92
CA ASN A 67 46.45 -17.29 7.21
C ASN A 67 47.36 -16.34 7.99
N THR A 68 47.89 -16.91 9.07
CA THR A 68 48.68 -16.36 10.17
C THR A 68 50.18 -16.26 9.84
N THR A 69 50.80 -15.21 10.38
CA THR A 69 52.19 -15.03 10.90
C THR A 69 53.35 -15.89 10.38
N ASP A 70 54.46 -15.21 10.02
CA ASP A 70 55.78 -15.51 10.59
C ASP A 70 56.76 -14.32 10.47
N THR A 71 57.40 -14.01 11.61
CA THR A 71 58.52 -13.08 11.84
C THR A 71 59.87 -13.72 11.48
N ILE A 72 60.89 -12.94 11.07
CA ILE A 72 62.33 -13.11 11.46
C ILE A 72 63.28 -12.03 10.82
N LYS A 73 64.08 -11.40 11.72
CA LYS A 73 65.46 -10.81 11.65
C LYS A 73 65.76 -9.67 10.64
N VAL A 74 66.07 -8.44 11.10
CA VAL A 74 67.32 -7.90 11.71
C VAL A 74 68.51 -7.87 10.72
N ASN A 75 68.92 -6.66 10.34
CA ASN A 75 70.33 -6.26 10.26
C ASN A 75 70.47 -4.75 10.47
N GLU A 76 71.36 -4.41 11.39
CA GLU A 76 71.84 -3.06 11.73
C GLU A 76 72.77 -2.52 10.63
N ASP A 77 72.76 -1.20 10.42
CA ASP A 77 73.99 -0.44 10.17
C ASP A 77 73.76 1.06 10.48
N ASN A 78 74.68 1.62 11.26
CA ASN A 78 74.68 2.98 11.80
C ASN A 78 75.16 4.04 10.79
N ALA A 79 74.54 5.23 10.80
CA ALA A 79 75.25 6.53 10.75
C ALA A 79 74.27 7.70 11.00
N ASP A 80 74.72 8.65 11.82
CA ASP A 80 73.99 9.78 12.41
C ASP A 80 74.11 11.08 11.57
N VAL A 81 73.30 12.08 11.95
CA VAL A 81 73.32 13.55 11.69
C VAL A 81 72.28 14.13 10.70
N GLY A 82 71.32 14.91 11.24
CA GLY A 82 70.20 15.62 10.56
C GLY A 82 70.56 16.95 9.85
N PRO A 83 69.59 17.74 9.31
CA PRO A 83 68.48 18.39 10.07
C PRO A 83 67.08 18.24 9.40
N PRO A 84 65.96 18.72 10.03
CA PRO A 84 64.62 18.27 9.70
C PRO A 84 63.99 19.04 8.53
N ALA A 85 63.38 18.32 7.59
CA ALA A 85 62.51 18.90 6.57
C ALA A 85 61.04 18.78 6.99
N ALA A 86 60.40 19.95 7.10
CA ALA A 86 58.97 20.24 6.98
C ALA A 86 57.94 19.19 7.46
N THR A 87 57.26 19.54 8.55
CA THR A 87 55.93 19.05 8.90
C THR A 87 54.92 19.35 7.78
N GLU A 88 54.48 18.32 7.05
CA GLU A 88 53.21 18.38 6.32
C GLU A 88 52.06 18.01 7.27
N ALA A 89 51.12 18.95 7.41
CA ALA A 89 49.86 18.71 8.09
C ALA A 89 48.99 17.71 7.30
N PRO A 90 48.24 16.81 7.94
CA PRO A 90 47.31 15.95 7.23
C PRO A 90 46.12 16.78 6.72
N CYS A 91 46.04 16.91 5.39
CA CYS A 91 44.95 17.56 4.69
C CYS A 91 43.62 16.79 4.92
N CYS A 92 42.57 17.51 5.31
CA CYS A 92 41.19 17.03 5.52
C CYS A 92 40.46 16.67 4.20
N MET A 93 41.01 15.75 3.39
CA MET A 93 40.42 15.33 2.11
C MET A 93 39.77 13.93 2.16
N CYS A 94 39.40 13.43 3.35
CA CYS A 94 38.92 12.06 3.51
C CYS A 94 37.39 11.87 3.51
N ASN A 95 36.59 12.95 3.56
CA ASN A 95 35.13 12.83 3.71
C ASN A 95 34.32 13.06 2.42
N CYS A 96 34.98 13.43 1.31
CA CYS A 96 34.30 13.81 0.07
C CYS A 96 33.83 12.61 -0.76
N LYS A 97 34.46 11.44 -0.59
CA LYS A 97 34.19 10.25 -1.41
C LYS A 97 32.82 9.63 -1.10
N GLY A 98 32.45 9.58 0.19
CA GLY A 98 31.14 9.09 0.62
C GLY A 98 30.00 10.01 0.15
N THR A 99 30.17 11.32 0.32
CA THR A 99 29.20 12.33 -0.14
C THR A 99 29.05 12.31 -1.67
N LEU A 100 30.15 12.23 -2.42
CA LEU A 100 30.11 12.15 -3.88
C LEU A 100 29.42 10.87 -4.36
N GLN A 101 29.65 9.74 -3.69
CA GLN A 101 29.04 8.46 -4.03
C GLN A 101 27.54 8.45 -3.74
N ALA A 102 27.10 9.07 -2.62
CA ALA A 102 25.69 9.29 -2.32
C ALA A 102 25.02 10.20 -3.37
N ILE A 103 25.65 11.32 -3.73
CA ILE A 103 25.15 12.23 -4.79
C ILE A 103 25.04 11.50 -6.14
N LEU A 104 26.03 10.69 -6.51
CA LEU A 104 25.98 9.91 -7.76
C LEU A 104 24.89 8.82 -7.74
N GLN A 105 24.61 8.24 -6.58
CA GLN A 105 23.54 7.25 -6.41
C GLN A 105 22.16 7.90 -6.53
N GLU A 106 21.97 9.07 -5.89
CA GLU A 106 20.77 9.91 -6.03
C GLU A 106 20.54 10.34 -7.49
N LEU A 107 21.56 10.85 -8.17
CA LEU A 107 21.45 11.25 -9.58
C LEU A 107 21.10 10.08 -10.50
N ARG A 108 21.60 8.87 -10.21
CA ARG A 108 21.26 7.64 -10.95
C ARG A 108 19.85 7.15 -10.64
N ALA A 109 19.38 7.33 -9.41
CA ALA A 109 18.00 7.04 -9.03
C ALA A 109 17.04 8.02 -9.74
N MET A 110 17.31 9.32 -9.68
CA MET A 110 16.54 10.36 -10.39
C MET A 110 16.48 10.10 -11.90
N ARG A 111 17.61 9.74 -12.53
CA ARG A 111 17.63 9.41 -13.96
C ARG A 111 16.76 8.20 -14.29
N ARG A 112 16.76 7.18 -13.43
CA ARG A 112 15.89 6.00 -13.61
C ARG A 112 14.42 6.36 -13.45
N LEU A 113 14.06 7.14 -12.43
CA LEU A 113 12.70 7.66 -12.20
C LEU A 113 12.18 8.45 -13.42
N MET A 114 13.01 9.30 -14.00
CA MET A 114 12.63 10.08 -15.19
C MET A 114 12.39 9.19 -16.41
N HIS A 115 13.14 8.09 -16.55
CA HIS A 115 12.93 7.14 -17.65
C HIS A 115 11.69 6.27 -17.45
N THR A 116 11.43 5.77 -16.23
CA THR A 116 10.21 4.98 -15.94
C THR A 116 8.94 5.81 -16.05
N GLN A 117 8.93 7.07 -15.60
CA GLN A 117 7.76 7.94 -15.80
C GLN A 117 7.50 8.25 -17.28
N LYS A 118 8.55 8.45 -18.08
CA LYS A 118 8.42 8.65 -19.53
C LYS A 118 7.96 7.40 -20.27
N ASP A 119 8.39 6.20 -19.85
CA ASP A 119 7.89 4.94 -20.43
C ASP A 119 6.42 4.68 -20.06
N MET A 120 5.96 5.12 -18.88
CA MET A 120 4.57 4.97 -18.48
C MET A 120 3.59 5.81 -19.33
N SER A 121 4.00 7.00 -19.79
CA SER A 121 3.15 7.84 -20.66
C SER A 121 3.11 7.39 -22.12
N VAL A 122 3.95 6.42 -22.51
CA VAL A 122 4.09 5.92 -23.89
C VAL A 122 3.64 4.45 -24.03
N ARG A 123 3.31 3.76 -22.93
CA ARG A 123 2.90 2.36 -22.98
C ARG A 123 1.53 2.20 -23.65
N GLU A 124 1.48 1.40 -24.70
CA GLU A 124 0.23 1.04 -25.37
C GLU A 124 -0.72 0.32 -24.40
N SER A 125 -2.02 0.59 -24.54
CA SER A 125 -3.06 -0.06 -23.76
C SER A 125 -3.01 -1.59 -23.95
N PHE A 126 -3.21 -2.33 -22.86
CA PHE A 126 -3.17 -3.79 -22.88
C PHE A 126 -4.23 -4.37 -23.84
N ASN A 127 -3.75 -5.08 -24.87
CA ASN A 127 -4.60 -5.83 -25.79
C ASN A 127 -4.37 -7.34 -25.58
N PRO A 128 -5.38 -8.13 -25.15
CA PRO A 128 -5.23 -9.56 -24.94
C PRO A 128 -4.67 -10.32 -26.15
N GLU A 129 -5.04 -9.93 -27.37
CA GLU A 129 -4.64 -10.63 -28.60
C GLU A 129 -3.13 -10.54 -28.86
N SER A 130 -2.46 -9.45 -28.42
CA SER A 130 -1.00 -9.33 -28.55
C SER A 130 -0.23 -10.29 -27.65
N TYR A 131 -0.90 -10.89 -26.67
CA TYR A 131 -0.37 -11.92 -25.77
C TYR A 131 -0.91 -13.32 -26.09
N GLU A 132 -1.54 -13.50 -27.27
CA GLU A 132 -2.19 -14.74 -27.71
C GLU A 132 -3.37 -15.18 -26.80
N LEU A 133 -4.01 -14.23 -26.11
CA LEU A 133 -5.20 -14.48 -25.30
C LEU A 133 -6.47 -14.20 -26.12
N GLU A 134 -7.60 -14.70 -25.65
CA GLU A 134 -8.89 -14.39 -26.26
C GLU A 134 -9.21 -12.88 -26.10
N LYS A 135 -9.80 -12.27 -27.12
CA LYS A 135 -10.17 -10.84 -27.13
C LYS A 135 -11.06 -10.42 -25.96
N ASN A 136 -11.89 -11.34 -25.48
CA ASN A 136 -12.80 -11.16 -24.34
C ASN A 136 -12.12 -11.36 -22.97
N PHE A 137 -10.81 -11.64 -22.93
CA PHE A 137 -10.08 -11.81 -21.68
C PHE A 137 -10.16 -10.51 -20.88
N ARG A 138 -10.45 -10.66 -19.58
CA ARG A 138 -10.49 -9.59 -18.58
C ARG A 138 -9.86 -10.11 -17.31
N LEU A 139 -8.85 -9.41 -16.78
CA LEU A 139 -8.26 -9.81 -15.50
C LEU A 139 -9.28 -9.63 -14.36
N THR A 140 -10.13 -8.61 -14.47
CA THR A 140 -11.20 -8.29 -13.51
C THR A 140 -12.31 -9.36 -13.44
N ARG A 141 -12.34 -10.36 -14.34
CA ARG A 141 -13.25 -11.50 -14.26
C ARG A 141 -12.86 -12.52 -13.17
N PHE A 142 -11.62 -12.45 -12.68
CA PHE A 142 -11.11 -13.32 -11.64
C PHE A 142 -11.26 -12.71 -10.23
N ALA A 143 -12.29 -11.88 -10.04
CA ALA A 143 -12.76 -11.35 -8.76
C ALA A 143 -14.28 -11.08 -8.84
N GLU A 144 -15.05 -11.45 -7.80
CA GLU A 144 -16.51 -11.33 -7.81
C GLU A 144 -17.06 -10.13 -7.02
N LEU A 145 -16.36 -9.69 -5.97
CA LEU A 145 -16.82 -8.58 -5.11
C LEU A 145 -16.68 -7.24 -5.86
N LYS A 146 -17.81 -6.59 -6.15
CA LYS A 146 -17.88 -5.33 -6.92
C LYS A 146 -18.74 -4.30 -6.19
N GLY A 147 -18.29 -3.05 -6.10
CA GLY A 147 -19.06 -1.90 -5.60
C GLY A 147 -18.50 -1.27 -4.34
N THR A 148 -18.68 -1.91 -3.18
CA THR A 148 -18.30 -1.36 -1.85
C THR A 148 -16.92 -1.84 -1.38
N GLY A 149 -16.08 -2.36 -2.28
CA GLY A 149 -14.76 -2.88 -1.96
C GLY A 149 -14.79 -4.30 -1.40
N CYS A 150 -13.62 -4.83 -1.06
CA CYS A 150 -13.44 -6.21 -0.60
C CYS A 150 -12.96 -6.32 0.86
N LYS A 151 -12.66 -5.19 1.52
CA LYS A 151 -12.23 -5.19 2.93
C LYS A 151 -13.44 -5.53 3.82
N VAL A 152 -13.19 -6.33 4.87
CA VAL A 152 -14.16 -6.52 5.95
C VAL A 152 -14.49 -5.15 6.54
N PRO A 153 -15.77 -4.78 6.74
CA PRO A 153 -16.15 -3.48 7.28
C PRO A 153 -15.40 -3.16 8.57
N GLN A 154 -15.05 -1.88 8.75
CA GLN A 154 -14.15 -1.45 9.83
C GLN A 154 -14.66 -1.84 11.23
N ASP A 155 -15.96 -1.68 11.49
CA ASP A 155 -16.60 -2.01 12.77
C ASP A 155 -16.63 -3.52 13.05
N VAL A 156 -16.72 -4.34 12.00
CA VAL A 156 -16.63 -5.80 12.10
C VAL A 156 -15.18 -6.23 12.35
N LEU A 157 -14.23 -5.64 11.61
CA LEU A 157 -12.80 -5.92 11.76
C LEU A 157 -12.31 -5.59 13.18
N GLN A 158 -12.68 -4.43 13.72
CA GLN A 158 -12.30 -4.04 15.08
C GLN A 158 -12.76 -5.06 16.13
N LYS A 159 -14.00 -5.56 16.02
CA LYS A 159 -14.53 -6.60 16.92
C LYS A 159 -13.78 -7.93 16.81
N LEU A 160 -13.43 -8.34 15.59
CA LEU A 160 -12.69 -9.59 15.37
C LEU A 160 -11.26 -9.56 15.94
N LEU A 161 -10.67 -8.37 16.08
CA LEU A 161 -9.30 -8.17 16.54
C LEU A 161 -9.18 -7.88 18.04
N GLU A 162 -10.29 -7.81 18.79
CA GLU A 162 -10.31 -7.49 20.23
C GLU A 162 -9.35 -8.38 21.04
N ALA A 163 -9.29 -9.69 20.76
CA ALA A 163 -8.41 -10.64 21.45
C ALA A 163 -6.90 -10.36 21.26
N LEU A 164 -6.51 -9.68 20.19
CA LEU A 164 -5.12 -9.27 19.96
C LEU A 164 -4.78 -7.97 20.71
N GLN A 165 -5.78 -7.14 21.01
CA GLN A 165 -5.61 -5.88 21.72
C GLN A 165 -5.42 -6.10 23.24
N GLU A 166 -6.00 -7.16 23.80
CA GLU A 166 -5.91 -7.49 25.24
C GLU A 166 -4.50 -7.85 25.72
N ASN A 167 -3.58 -8.24 24.82
CA ASN A 167 -2.27 -8.79 25.16
C ASN A 167 -1.08 -7.82 25.01
N HIS A 168 -1.32 -6.55 24.69
CA HIS A 168 -0.26 -5.55 24.53
C HIS A 168 -0.27 -4.53 25.67
N TYR A 169 0.67 -4.68 26.60
CA TYR A 169 1.07 -3.59 27.50
C TYR A 169 1.56 -2.41 26.64
N GLN A 170 0.76 -1.35 26.58
CA GLN A 170 1.12 -0.04 26.01
C GLN A 170 2.06 0.71 26.96
N GLU A 171 3.15 0.07 27.38
CA GLU A 171 4.23 0.77 28.08
C GLU A 171 5.36 0.99 27.09
N ASP A 172 5.77 2.26 26.97
CA ASP A 172 6.99 2.64 26.28
C ASP A 172 8.16 1.89 26.93
N GLU A 173 8.80 0.98 26.19
CA GLU A 173 9.99 0.30 26.69
C GLU A 173 11.12 1.32 26.85
N GLN A 174 11.52 1.59 28.11
CA GLN A 174 12.69 2.39 28.40
C GLN A 174 13.96 1.63 28.03
N PHE A 175 14.52 1.95 26.87
CA PHE A 175 15.87 1.52 26.51
C PHE A 175 16.83 2.69 26.70
N LEU A 176 17.78 2.55 27.64
CA LEU A 176 18.85 3.53 27.91
C LEU A 176 18.36 4.97 28.20
N GLY A 177 17.16 5.12 28.79
CA GLY A 177 16.62 6.43 29.19
C GLY A 177 15.88 7.21 28.08
N ALA A 178 15.78 6.66 26.86
CA ALA A 178 14.94 7.20 25.80
C ALA A 178 13.65 6.36 25.66
N VAL A 179 12.50 7.02 25.77
CA VAL A 179 11.18 6.44 25.48
C VAL A 179 11.05 6.36 23.96
N MET A 180 11.03 5.15 23.41
CA MET A 180 10.80 4.93 21.98
C MET A 180 9.32 4.69 21.71
N PRO A 181 8.70 5.43 20.78
CA PRO A 181 7.28 5.28 20.49
C PRO A 181 7.00 3.89 19.90
N ARG A 182 5.91 3.29 20.35
CA ARG A 182 5.37 2.03 19.82
C ARG A 182 4.02 2.28 19.15
N LEU A 183 3.78 1.64 18.02
CA LEU A 183 2.48 1.66 17.33
C LEU A 183 2.04 0.22 17.04
N GLY A 184 0.91 -0.18 17.62
CA GLY A 184 0.31 -1.50 17.44
C GLY A 184 -0.82 -1.50 16.41
N ILE A 185 -1.76 -2.44 16.56
CA ILE A 185 -2.95 -2.54 15.70
C ILE A 185 -3.78 -1.24 15.80
N GLY A 186 -4.13 -0.65 14.66
CA GLY A 186 -5.08 0.48 14.59
C GLY A 186 -4.73 1.55 13.56
N MET A 187 -3.47 1.59 13.11
CA MET A 187 -2.97 2.52 12.09
C MET A 187 -2.34 1.77 10.92
N ASP A 188 -1.85 2.53 9.93
CA ASP A 188 -1.37 2.06 8.62
C ASP A 188 -0.14 1.13 8.73
N THR A 189 0.70 1.32 9.75
CA THR A 189 1.86 0.46 10.03
C THR A 189 1.91 0.09 11.51
N CYS A 190 2.68 -0.95 11.85
CA CYS A 190 3.20 -1.08 13.19
C CYS A 190 4.58 -0.43 13.32
N VAL A 191 4.87 0.14 14.49
CA VAL A 191 6.19 0.63 14.89
C VAL A 191 6.61 -0.14 16.13
N ILE A 192 7.66 -0.97 16.00
CA ILE A 192 8.12 -1.88 17.05
C ILE A 192 9.57 -1.54 17.39
N PRO A 193 9.84 -0.98 18.57
CA PRO A 193 11.20 -0.76 19.03
C PRO A 193 12.02 -2.06 19.02
N LEU A 194 13.21 -2.00 18.43
CA LEU A 194 14.14 -3.12 18.37
C LEU A 194 15.06 -3.12 19.58
N ARG A 195 15.61 -4.29 19.90
CA ARG A 195 16.63 -4.45 20.95
C ARG A 195 17.97 -3.80 20.62
N HIS A 196 18.12 -3.24 19.41
CA HIS A 196 19.37 -2.77 18.86
C HIS A 196 19.32 -1.27 18.58
N GLY A 197 20.23 -0.51 19.21
CA GLY A 197 20.68 0.80 18.73
C GLY A 197 19.64 1.89 18.56
N GLY A 198 18.52 1.85 19.29
CA GLY A 198 17.45 2.86 19.16
C GLY A 198 16.65 2.77 17.85
N LEU A 199 16.75 1.63 17.15
CA LEU A 199 16.05 1.37 15.90
C LEU A 199 14.62 0.90 16.16
N SER A 200 13.73 1.14 15.21
CA SER A 200 12.36 0.62 15.21
C SER A 200 12.07 -0.11 13.91
N LEU A 201 11.43 -1.27 14.00
CA LEU A 201 10.84 -1.95 12.85
C LEU A 201 9.55 -1.23 12.47
N VAL A 202 9.46 -0.78 11.23
CA VAL A 202 8.23 -0.26 10.62
C VAL A 202 7.83 -1.20 9.50
N GLN A 203 6.63 -1.77 9.60
CA GLN A 203 6.15 -2.72 8.59
C GLN A 203 4.63 -2.64 8.41
N THR A 204 4.20 -3.06 7.23
CA THR A 204 2.80 -3.17 6.83
C THR A 204 2.60 -4.34 5.86
N THR A 205 1.35 -4.79 5.72
CA THR A 205 0.92 -5.72 4.69
C THR A 205 -0.45 -5.30 4.16
N ASP A 206 -0.64 -5.39 2.85
CA ASP A 206 -1.96 -5.27 2.22
C ASP A 206 -2.05 -6.20 1.01
N TYR A 207 -3.28 -6.54 0.62
CA TYR A 207 -3.56 -7.27 -0.61
C TYR A 207 -4.90 -6.84 -1.20
N ILE A 208 -4.98 -6.92 -2.52
CA ILE A 208 -6.15 -6.54 -3.29
C ILE A 208 -6.45 -7.60 -4.37
N TYR A 209 -7.63 -7.48 -4.96
CA TYR A 209 -8.06 -8.25 -6.11
C TYR A 209 -7.95 -7.40 -7.39
N PRO A 210 -8.00 -8.00 -8.59
CA PRO A 210 -7.95 -7.24 -9.83
C PRO A 210 -9.06 -6.19 -9.94
N ILE A 211 -8.63 -4.94 -10.16
CA ILE A 211 -9.51 -3.79 -10.40
C ILE A 211 -9.32 -3.18 -11.79
N VAL A 212 -8.16 -3.41 -12.42
CA VAL A 212 -7.87 -3.02 -13.80
C VAL A 212 -7.55 -4.26 -14.63
N ASP A 213 -7.79 -4.18 -15.94
CA ASP A 213 -7.59 -5.29 -16.88
C ASP A 213 -6.17 -5.39 -17.44
N ASP A 214 -5.36 -4.32 -17.37
CA ASP A 214 -3.93 -4.36 -17.70
C ASP A 214 -3.16 -5.06 -16.56
N PRO A 215 -2.60 -6.26 -16.79
CA PRO A 215 -1.97 -7.03 -15.71
C PRO A 215 -0.70 -6.38 -15.16
N TYR A 216 0.09 -5.70 -16.00
CA TYR A 216 1.30 -5.01 -15.53
C TYR A 216 0.94 -3.81 -14.65
N MET A 217 -0.03 -3.01 -15.09
CA MET A 217 -0.48 -1.88 -14.27
C MET A 217 -1.13 -2.36 -12.98
N MET A 218 -1.87 -3.47 -13.01
CA MET A 218 -2.40 -4.10 -11.79
C MET A 218 -1.27 -4.50 -10.82
N GLY A 219 -0.17 -5.05 -11.33
CA GLY A 219 1.03 -5.35 -10.55
C GLY A 219 1.66 -4.10 -9.91
N ARG A 220 1.81 -3.01 -10.67
CA ARG A 220 2.29 -1.72 -10.14
C ARG A 220 1.35 -1.18 -9.05
N ILE A 221 0.04 -1.21 -9.28
CA ILE A 221 -0.96 -0.75 -8.32
C ILE A 221 -0.90 -1.56 -7.02
N ALA A 222 -0.77 -2.89 -7.11
CA ALA A 222 -0.66 -3.73 -5.94
C ALA A 222 0.60 -3.39 -5.11
N CYS A 223 1.75 -3.19 -5.77
CA CYS A 223 2.98 -2.76 -5.11
C CYS A 223 2.85 -1.37 -4.47
N ALA A 224 2.32 -0.40 -5.22
CA ALA A 224 2.10 0.96 -4.75
C ALA A 224 1.15 1.01 -3.54
N ASN A 225 0.11 0.17 -3.53
CA ASN A 225 -0.82 0.04 -2.40
C ASN A 225 -0.10 -0.47 -1.15
N VAL A 226 0.72 -1.52 -1.26
CA VAL A 226 1.50 -2.05 -0.12
C VAL A 226 2.48 -1.02 0.43
N LEU A 227 3.14 -0.26 -0.43
CA LEU A 227 4.10 0.77 0.00
C LEU A 227 3.43 2.02 0.57
N SER A 228 2.15 2.25 0.25
CA SER A 228 1.40 3.46 0.64
C SER A 228 1.37 3.67 2.16
N ASP A 229 1.20 2.59 2.92
CA ASP A 229 1.18 2.63 4.38
C ASP A 229 2.53 3.07 4.99
N LEU A 230 3.67 2.61 4.44
CA LEU A 230 4.99 3.10 4.89
C LEU A 230 5.11 4.61 4.62
N TYR A 231 4.66 5.05 3.46
CA TYR A 231 4.66 6.47 3.09
C TYR A 231 3.74 7.32 3.97
N ALA A 232 2.65 6.75 4.49
CA ALA A 232 1.77 7.42 5.46
C ALA A 232 2.48 7.76 6.78
N MET A 233 3.52 7.01 7.14
CA MET A 233 4.39 7.29 8.28
C MET A 233 5.56 8.23 7.95
N GLY A 234 5.63 8.78 6.74
CA GLY A 234 6.74 9.63 6.31
C GLY A 234 8.04 8.87 6.02
N VAL A 235 8.01 7.54 6.04
CA VAL A 235 9.18 6.70 5.75
C VAL A 235 9.36 6.63 4.23
N THR A 236 10.46 7.16 3.70
CA THR A 236 10.68 7.21 2.23
C THR A 236 11.38 5.99 1.67
N GLU A 237 12.07 5.23 2.52
CA GLU A 237 12.87 4.07 2.13
C GLU A 237 12.17 2.77 2.54
N CYS A 238 12.29 1.75 1.69
CA CYS A 238 11.80 0.41 1.96
C CYS A 238 12.98 -0.55 1.89
N ASP A 239 13.36 -1.17 3.01
CA ASP A 239 14.51 -2.08 3.03
C ASP A 239 14.21 -3.38 2.28
N ASN A 240 12.99 -3.89 2.44
CA ASN A 240 12.62 -5.18 1.87
C ASN A 240 11.13 -5.28 1.55
N MET A 241 10.82 -5.91 0.41
CA MET A 241 9.45 -6.34 0.09
C MET A 241 9.32 -7.86 -0.02
N LEU A 242 8.16 -8.37 0.39
CA LEU A 242 7.68 -9.71 0.07
C LEU A 242 6.42 -9.61 -0.80
N MET A 243 6.25 -10.51 -1.77
CA MET A 243 5.07 -10.54 -2.64
C MET A 243 4.11 -11.66 -2.24
N LEU A 244 2.84 -11.31 -2.09
CA LEU A 244 1.74 -12.26 -1.83
C LEU A 244 0.92 -12.42 -3.11
N LEU A 245 0.86 -13.63 -3.65
CA LEU A 245 0.22 -13.89 -4.95
C LEU A 245 -0.74 -15.08 -4.87
N GLY A 246 -1.99 -14.85 -5.27
CA GLY A 246 -2.99 -15.88 -5.51
C GLY A 246 -3.24 -16.02 -6.99
N VAL A 247 -3.01 -17.21 -7.55
CA VAL A 247 -3.32 -17.52 -8.95
C VAL A 247 -4.72 -18.11 -9.01
N SER A 248 -5.57 -17.57 -9.89
CA SER A 248 -6.94 -18.05 -10.03
C SER A 248 -6.98 -19.50 -10.53
N ASN A 249 -7.68 -20.38 -9.81
CA ASN A 249 -7.96 -21.75 -10.28
C ASN A 249 -8.96 -21.80 -11.45
N LYS A 250 -9.58 -20.67 -11.79
CA LYS A 250 -10.47 -20.50 -12.96
C LYS A 250 -9.71 -20.04 -14.22
N MET A 251 -8.42 -19.68 -14.08
CA MET A 251 -7.56 -19.24 -15.17
C MET A 251 -6.94 -20.46 -15.86
N SER A 252 -6.93 -20.48 -17.20
CA SER A 252 -6.23 -21.55 -17.92
C SER A 252 -4.71 -21.43 -17.72
N GLU A 253 -3.96 -22.52 -17.93
CA GLU A 253 -2.50 -22.47 -17.84
C GLU A 253 -1.89 -21.46 -18.81
N LYS A 254 -2.44 -21.35 -20.03
CA LYS A 254 -2.02 -20.35 -21.02
C LYS A 254 -2.23 -18.93 -20.52
N GLU A 255 -3.40 -18.64 -19.97
CA GLU A 255 -3.69 -17.33 -19.38
C GLU A 255 -2.74 -17.04 -18.22
N ARG A 256 -2.54 -17.99 -17.31
CA ARG A 256 -1.62 -17.86 -16.18
C ARG A 256 -0.21 -17.50 -16.64
N ASP A 257 0.34 -18.26 -17.59
CA ASP A 257 1.74 -18.14 -18.01
C ASP A 257 2.00 -16.88 -18.84
N LYS A 258 0.96 -16.24 -19.40
CA LYS A 258 1.07 -14.95 -20.09
C LYS A 258 0.78 -13.76 -19.16
N VAL A 259 -0.17 -13.89 -18.25
CA VAL A 259 -0.69 -12.78 -17.42
C VAL A 259 0.13 -12.59 -16.14
N MET A 260 0.45 -13.67 -15.42
CA MET A 260 1.16 -13.56 -14.13
C MET A 260 2.56 -12.94 -14.26
N PRO A 261 3.37 -13.24 -15.30
CA PRO A 261 4.66 -12.56 -15.49
C PRO A 261 4.53 -11.04 -15.65
N LEU A 262 3.45 -10.55 -16.28
CA LEU A 262 3.19 -9.12 -16.42
C LEU A 262 2.86 -8.49 -15.06
N VAL A 263 2.02 -9.14 -14.25
CA VAL A 263 1.73 -8.70 -12.87
C VAL A 263 3.01 -8.61 -12.04
N ILE A 264 3.84 -9.67 -12.10
CA ILE A 264 5.10 -9.73 -11.36
C ILE A 264 6.07 -8.64 -11.85
N GLN A 265 6.15 -8.41 -13.17
CA GLN A 265 6.99 -7.38 -13.74
C GLN A 265 6.55 -5.98 -13.30
N GLY A 266 5.23 -5.71 -13.30
CA GLY A 266 4.70 -4.44 -12.80
C GLY A 266 5.02 -4.23 -11.32
N PHE A 267 4.83 -5.26 -10.49
CA PHE A 267 5.18 -5.19 -9.07
C PHE A 267 6.68 -4.92 -8.88
N LYS A 268 7.53 -5.64 -9.62
CA LYS A 268 8.98 -5.47 -9.61
C LYS A 268 9.38 -4.04 -10.00
N ASP A 269 8.86 -3.50 -11.08
CA ASP A 269 9.24 -2.17 -11.57
C ASP A 269 8.83 -1.06 -10.59
N ALA A 270 7.65 -1.18 -9.96
CA ALA A 270 7.24 -0.26 -8.89
C ALA A 270 8.14 -0.39 -7.65
N SER A 271 8.57 -1.61 -7.29
CA SER A 271 9.52 -1.81 -6.19
C SER A 271 10.90 -1.19 -6.50
N GLU A 272 11.36 -1.29 -7.75
CA GLU A 272 12.62 -0.66 -8.19
C GLU A 272 12.52 0.87 -8.20
N GLU A 273 11.38 1.43 -8.61
CA GLU A 273 11.06 2.87 -8.49
C GLU A 273 11.10 3.33 -7.01
N ALA A 274 10.58 2.51 -6.11
CA ALA A 274 10.62 2.74 -4.67
C ALA A 274 12.02 2.60 -4.06
N GLY A 275 13.04 2.17 -4.83
CA GLY A 275 14.40 1.95 -4.35
C GLY A 275 14.57 0.65 -3.56
N THR A 276 13.62 -0.28 -3.66
CA THR A 276 13.62 -1.55 -2.95
C THR A 276 13.59 -2.74 -3.92
N SER A 277 13.50 -3.96 -3.38
CA SER A 277 13.36 -5.18 -4.17
C SER A 277 12.48 -6.20 -3.48
N VAL A 278 11.86 -7.07 -4.29
CA VAL A 278 11.15 -8.24 -3.80
C VAL A 278 12.14 -9.38 -3.61
N THR A 279 12.35 -9.83 -2.38
CA THR A 279 13.35 -10.87 -2.06
C THR A 279 12.74 -12.22 -1.71
N GLY A 280 11.41 -12.29 -1.61
CA GLY A 280 10.67 -13.50 -1.30
C GLY A 280 9.17 -13.27 -1.41
N GLY A 281 8.40 -14.28 -1.03
CA GLY A 281 6.95 -14.24 -1.14
C GLY A 281 6.31 -15.61 -1.09
N GLN A 282 5.02 -15.65 -1.33
CA GLN A 282 4.24 -16.88 -1.41
C GLN A 282 3.25 -16.80 -2.57
N THR A 283 3.23 -17.85 -3.39
CA THR A 283 2.28 -18.01 -4.49
C THR A 283 1.41 -19.25 -4.26
N VAL A 284 0.09 -19.09 -4.27
CA VAL A 284 -0.87 -20.20 -4.05
C VAL A 284 -2.00 -20.20 -5.08
N LEU A 285 -2.68 -21.33 -5.23
CA LEU A 285 -3.94 -21.37 -5.97
C LEU A 285 -5.07 -20.80 -5.11
N ASN A 286 -5.95 -19.99 -5.70
CA ASN A 286 -7.10 -19.38 -5.05
C ASN A 286 -8.25 -19.22 -6.06
N PRO A 287 -9.54 -19.16 -5.68
CA PRO A 287 -10.62 -18.92 -6.65
C PRO A 287 -10.54 -17.57 -7.38
N TRP A 288 -9.93 -16.58 -6.73
CA TRP A 288 -9.71 -15.23 -7.26
C TRP A 288 -8.22 -14.93 -7.36
N VAL A 289 -7.83 -14.05 -8.28
CA VAL A 289 -6.45 -13.55 -8.30
C VAL A 289 -6.24 -12.65 -7.08
N VAL A 290 -5.20 -12.89 -6.28
CA VAL A 290 -4.83 -12.06 -5.12
C VAL A 290 -3.46 -11.44 -5.40
N MET A 291 -3.30 -10.15 -5.17
CA MET A 291 -2.02 -9.46 -5.35
C MET A 291 -1.80 -8.53 -4.17
N GLY A 292 -0.66 -8.69 -3.51
CA GLY A 292 -0.31 -7.90 -2.35
C GLY A 292 1.12 -8.14 -1.93
N GLY A 293 1.43 -7.79 -0.70
CA GLY A 293 2.78 -7.89 -0.21
C GLY A 293 2.95 -7.43 1.22
N VAL A 294 4.22 -7.41 1.61
CA VAL A 294 4.72 -6.85 2.86
C VAL A 294 5.79 -5.84 2.49
N ALA A 295 5.76 -4.67 3.11
CA ALA A 295 6.85 -3.70 3.05
C ALA A 295 7.41 -3.48 4.45
N THR A 296 8.74 -3.46 4.56
CA THR A 296 9.44 -3.40 5.84
C THR A 296 10.67 -2.52 5.76
N THR A 297 10.85 -1.69 6.79
CA THR A 297 12.02 -0.83 6.99
C THR A 297 12.43 -0.85 8.45
N VAL A 298 13.73 -0.74 8.70
CA VAL A 298 14.29 -0.50 10.02
C VAL A 298 14.69 0.97 10.13
N CYS A 299 13.90 1.73 10.87
CA CYS A 299 14.01 3.18 10.92
C CYS A 299 14.71 3.67 12.19
N GLN A 300 15.45 4.76 12.05
CA GLN A 300 15.80 5.68 13.12
C GLN A 300 14.58 6.52 13.53
N PRO A 301 14.55 7.07 14.75
CA PRO A 301 13.39 7.84 15.25
C PRO A 301 13.02 9.08 14.42
N ASN A 302 13.94 9.64 13.63
CA ASN A 302 13.71 10.81 12.78
C ASN A 302 13.27 10.46 11.36
N GLU A 303 13.25 9.18 10.98
CA GLU A 303 12.89 8.72 9.63
C GLU A 303 11.39 8.46 9.49
N PHE A 304 10.66 8.37 10.61
CA PHE A 304 9.20 8.25 10.64
C PHE A 304 8.55 9.39 11.42
N ILE A 305 7.30 9.68 11.08
CA ILE A 305 6.44 10.67 11.71
C ILE A 305 5.30 9.92 12.39
N MET A 306 5.17 10.08 13.71
CA MET A 306 4.05 9.48 14.44
C MET A 306 2.73 10.13 14.04
N PRO A 307 1.67 9.35 13.75
CA PRO A 307 0.43 9.87 13.17
C PRO A 307 -0.53 10.44 14.22
N ASP A 308 -0.03 11.14 15.24
CA ASP A 308 -0.79 11.48 16.45
C ASP A 308 -0.61 12.92 16.96
N ASN A 309 0.03 13.80 16.18
CA ASN A 309 0.45 15.12 16.62
C ASN A 309 -0.34 16.30 16.03
N ALA A 310 -1.51 16.07 15.42
CA ALA A 310 -2.33 17.15 14.85
C ALA A 310 -2.81 18.13 15.94
N VAL A 311 -2.88 19.42 15.58
CA VAL A 311 -3.29 20.51 16.47
C VAL A 311 -4.43 21.35 15.87
N PRO A 312 -5.27 22.00 16.70
CA PRO A 312 -6.26 22.94 16.17
C PRO A 312 -5.60 24.03 15.33
N GLY A 313 -6.14 24.28 14.14
CA GLY A 313 -5.63 25.27 13.19
C GLY A 313 -4.86 24.66 12.02
N ASP A 314 -4.37 23.42 12.15
CA ASP A 314 -3.83 22.64 11.05
C ASP A 314 -4.85 22.52 9.91
N VAL A 315 -4.34 22.27 8.71
CA VAL A 315 -5.16 22.01 7.54
C VAL A 315 -4.95 20.58 7.04
N LEU A 316 -5.99 20.05 6.40
CA LEU A 316 -5.99 18.71 5.82
C LEU A 316 -5.60 18.79 4.35
N VAL A 317 -4.52 18.13 3.96
CA VAL A 317 -4.04 18.05 2.57
C VAL A 317 -4.22 16.65 2.04
N LEU A 318 -4.81 16.51 0.85
CA LEU A 318 -4.97 15.24 0.14
C LEU A 318 -4.11 15.24 -1.13
N THR A 319 -3.35 14.15 -1.37
CA THR A 319 -2.35 14.11 -2.46
C THR A 319 -2.76 13.35 -3.73
N LYS A 320 -3.92 12.69 -3.74
CA LYS A 320 -4.52 12.06 -4.93
C LYS A 320 -6.02 12.36 -5.00
N PRO A 321 -6.61 12.43 -6.21
CA PRO A 321 -8.06 12.57 -6.34
C PRO A 321 -8.78 11.29 -5.89
N LEU A 322 -10.03 11.45 -5.48
CA LEU A 322 -10.95 10.38 -5.10
C LEU A 322 -11.76 9.86 -6.31
N GLY A 323 -12.46 8.75 -6.12
CA GLY A 323 -13.37 8.17 -7.11
C GLY A 323 -12.77 7.03 -7.93
N THR A 324 -11.67 6.44 -7.49
CA THR A 324 -11.00 5.33 -8.21
C THR A 324 -11.93 4.13 -8.36
N GLN A 325 -12.66 3.76 -7.30
CA GLN A 325 -13.63 2.65 -7.33
C GLN A 325 -14.78 2.88 -8.31
N VAL A 326 -15.22 4.14 -8.48
CA VAL A 326 -16.24 4.49 -9.47
C VAL A 326 -15.65 4.31 -10.88
N ALA A 327 -14.48 4.87 -11.14
CA ALA A 327 -13.81 4.81 -12.44
C ALA A 327 -13.58 3.36 -12.92
N VAL A 328 -13.02 2.50 -12.07
CA VAL A 328 -12.79 1.09 -12.43
C VAL A 328 -14.09 0.29 -12.58
N ALA A 329 -15.11 0.59 -11.76
CA ALA A 329 -16.38 -0.10 -11.86
C ALA A 329 -17.11 0.24 -13.16
N VAL A 330 -17.13 1.52 -13.54
CA VAL A 330 -17.88 1.98 -14.72
C VAL A 330 -17.19 1.58 -16.02
N HIS A 331 -15.85 1.45 -16.03
CA HIS A 331 -15.12 0.83 -17.12
C HIS A 331 -15.55 -0.63 -17.33
N GLN A 332 -15.63 -1.43 -16.26
CA GLN A 332 -16.17 -2.81 -16.35
C GLN A 332 -17.63 -2.85 -16.81
N TRP A 333 -18.41 -1.79 -16.60
CA TRP A 333 -19.82 -1.75 -17.01
C TRP A 333 -19.98 -1.55 -18.51
N LEU A 334 -18.95 -1.07 -19.23
CA LEU A 334 -18.96 -0.96 -20.69
C LEU A 334 -19.23 -2.32 -21.35
N ASP A 335 -18.68 -3.39 -20.78
CA ASP A 335 -18.87 -4.77 -21.24
C ASP A 335 -20.20 -5.40 -20.75
N ILE A 336 -21.01 -4.67 -19.97
CA ILE A 336 -22.27 -5.15 -19.38
C ILE A 336 -23.42 -4.22 -19.77
N PRO A 337 -24.17 -4.51 -20.86
CA PRO A 337 -25.17 -3.61 -21.43
C PRO A 337 -26.19 -3.08 -20.42
N GLU A 338 -26.67 -3.92 -19.51
CA GLU A 338 -27.63 -3.54 -18.47
C GLU A 338 -27.09 -2.48 -17.51
N LYS A 339 -25.80 -2.56 -17.16
CA LYS A 339 -25.15 -1.60 -16.26
C LYS A 339 -24.75 -0.33 -17.00
N TRP A 340 -24.21 -0.44 -18.22
CA TRP A 340 -23.91 0.71 -19.06
C TRP A 340 -25.14 1.59 -19.30
N ASN A 341 -26.29 0.96 -19.57
CA ASN A 341 -27.56 1.66 -19.80
C ASN A 341 -27.99 2.56 -18.63
N LYS A 342 -27.52 2.33 -17.39
CA LYS A 342 -27.84 3.17 -16.22
C LYS A 342 -27.10 4.51 -16.23
N ILE A 343 -25.91 4.56 -16.83
CA ILE A 343 -25.01 5.72 -16.76
C ILE A 343 -24.72 6.36 -18.13
N LYS A 344 -25.13 5.72 -19.24
CA LYS A 344 -24.90 6.23 -20.61
C LYS A 344 -25.45 7.63 -20.89
N LEU A 345 -26.42 8.11 -20.10
CA LEU A 345 -26.98 9.46 -20.21
C LEU A 345 -26.21 10.50 -19.37
N VAL A 346 -25.27 10.05 -18.54
CA VAL A 346 -24.50 10.86 -17.59
C VAL A 346 -23.07 11.07 -18.08
N VAL A 347 -22.50 10.05 -18.73
CA VAL A 347 -21.09 10.00 -19.12
C VAL A 347 -20.95 9.30 -20.48
N THR A 348 -19.99 9.72 -21.30
CA THR A 348 -19.67 9.05 -22.58
C THR A 348 -18.68 7.90 -22.37
N GLN A 349 -18.45 7.07 -23.39
CA GLN A 349 -17.45 6.01 -23.31
C GLN A 349 -16.04 6.59 -23.20
N GLU A 350 -15.78 7.69 -23.90
CA GLU A 350 -14.50 8.41 -23.86
C GLU A 350 -14.22 9.00 -22.48
N ASP A 351 -15.24 9.61 -21.83
CA ASP A 351 -15.13 10.10 -20.46
C ASP A 351 -14.79 8.96 -19.48
N VAL A 352 -15.36 7.76 -19.67
CA VAL A 352 -15.06 6.57 -18.86
C VAL A 352 -13.64 6.08 -19.08
N GLU A 353 -13.19 5.98 -20.33
CA GLU A 353 -11.83 5.54 -20.66
C GLU A 353 -10.78 6.49 -20.08
N LEU A 354 -11.00 7.80 -20.20
CA LEU A 354 -10.13 8.82 -19.62
C LEU A 354 -10.08 8.72 -18.09
N ALA A 355 -11.23 8.57 -17.42
CA ALA A 355 -11.27 8.41 -15.97
C ALA A 355 -10.61 7.11 -15.50
N TYR A 356 -10.78 6.02 -16.25
CA TYR A 356 -10.13 4.73 -15.97
C TYR A 356 -8.61 4.82 -16.10
N HIS A 357 -8.11 5.43 -17.17
CA HIS A 357 -6.68 5.65 -17.38
C HIS A 357 -6.08 6.55 -16.28
N GLU A 358 -6.72 7.67 -15.96
CA GLU A 358 -6.29 8.55 -14.87
C GLU A 358 -6.33 7.85 -13.51
N ALA A 359 -7.37 7.07 -13.21
CA ALA A 359 -7.42 6.27 -12.00
C ALA A 359 -6.25 5.28 -11.96
N MET A 360 -6.03 4.51 -13.03
CA MET A 360 -4.94 3.55 -13.14
C MET A 360 -3.56 4.19 -12.90
N MET A 361 -3.31 5.36 -13.49
CA MET A 361 -2.07 6.11 -13.31
C MET A 361 -1.91 6.65 -11.88
N ASN A 362 -2.96 7.24 -11.30
CA ASN A 362 -2.91 7.74 -9.92
C ASN A 362 -2.73 6.58 -8.91
N MET A 363 -3.40 5.44 -9.12
CA MET A 363 -3.26 4.25 -8.27
C MET A 363 -1.86 3.62 -8.37
N ALA A 364 -1.21 3.66 -9.55
CA ALA A 364 0.15 3.15 -9.73
C ALA A 364 1.23 4.11 -9.20
N ARG A 365 0.90 5.39 -8.96
CA ARG A 365 1.84 6.40 -8.45
C ARG A 365 2.20 6.13 -6.99
N LEU A 366 3.49 6.08 -6.67
CA LEU A 366 3.97 5.97 -5.30
C LEU A 366 3.70 7.24 -4.48
N ASN A 367 3.35 7.08 -3.20
CA ASN A 367 3.26 8.19 -2.24
C ASN A 367 4.64 8.63 -1.69
N ARG A 368 5.75 8.09 -2.22
CA ARG A 368 7.14 8.32 -1.78
C ARG A 368 7.52 9.80 -1.68
N THR A 369 7.24 10.57 -2.74
CA THR A 369 7.54 12.02 -2.74
C THR A 369 6.71 12.75 -1.69
N ALA A 370 5.44 12.39 -1.51
CA ALA A 370 4.60 12.99 -0.49
C ALA A 370 5.19 12.73 0.91
N ALA A 371 5.65 11.51 1.19
CA ALA A 371 6.31 11.14 2.44
C ALA A 371 7.56 11.99 2.75
N GLY A 372 8.46 12.16 1.77
CA GLY A 372 9.64 13.00 1.96
C GLY A 372 9.31 14.48 2.21
N LEU A 373 8.26 14.99 1.54
CA LEU A 373 7.80 16.36 1.74
C LEU A 373 7.10 16.55 3.10
N MET A 374 6.54 15.50 3.70
CA MET A 374 5.98 15.59 5.06
C MET A 374 7.02 16.02 6.09
N HIS A 375 8.25 15.47 6.02
CA HIS A 375 9.37 15.90 6.85
C HIS A 375 9.76 17.35 6.59
N THR A 376 9.87 17.73 5.31
CA THR A 376 10.30 19.07 4.88
C THR A 376 9.34 20.17 5.35
N PHE A 377 8.04 19.89 5.33
CA PHE A 377 6.98 20.85 5.65
C PHE A 377 6.35 20.61 7.02
N ASN A 378 7.00 19.81 7.87
CA ASN A 378 6.65 19.60 9.27
C ASN A 378 5.20 19.08 9.46
N ALA A 379 4.84 18.03 8.73
CA ALA A 379 3.56 17.35 8.91
C ALA A 379 3.42 16.83 10.34
N HIS A 380 2.20 16.92 10.86
CA HIS A 380 1.88 16.54 12.23
C HIS A 380 1.26 15.15 12.35
N ALA A 381 0.55 14.70 11.33
CA ALA A 381 -0.04 13.38 11.26
C ALA A 381 -0.42 13.07 9.81
N ALA A 382 -0.41 11.81 9.42
CA ALA A 382 -0.94 11.38 8.14
C ALA A 382 -1.51 9.97 8.20
N THR A 383 -2.35 9.66 7.22
CA THR A 383 -2.83 8.33 6.87
C THR A 383 -2.97 8.29 5.34
N ASP A 384 -3.10 7.13 4.73
CA ASP A 384 -3.47 7.03 3.34
C ASP A 384 -4.98 6.78 3.16
N ILE A 385 -5.51 7.04 1.97
CA ILE A 385 -6.93 6.80 1.67
C ILE A 385 -7.06 5.53 0.83
N THR A 386 -7.53 4.44 1.44
CA THR A 386 -7.76 3.16 0.75
C THR A 386 -9.20 2.66 0.95
N GLY A 387 -9.36 1.41 1.40
CA GLY A 387 -10.61 0.66 1.25
C GLY A 387 -11.79 1.15 2.10
N PHE A 388 -11.56 1.99 3.12
CA PHE A 388 -12.64 2.56 3.95
C PHE A 388 -13.15 3.92 3.45
N GLY A 389 -12.57 4.42 2.36
CA GLY A 389 -12.88 5.74 1.83
C GLY A 389 -12.39 6.88 2.71
N ILE A 390 -12.45 8.10 2.17
CA ILE A 390 -11.82 9.25 2.82
C ILE A 390 -12.36 9.54 4.23
N LEU A 391 -13.66 9.34 4.46
CA LEU A 391 -14.25 9.58 5.78
C LEU A 391 -13.79 8.51 6.78
N GLY A 392 -13.74 7.24 6.38
CA GLY A 392 -13.31 6.14 7.25
C GLY A 392 -11.86 6.33 7.72
N HIS A 393 -10.95 6.59 6.79
CA HIS A 393 -9.54 6.84 7.11
C HIS A 393 -9.35 8.13 7.91
N ALA A 394 -10.05 9.22 7.58
CA ALA A 394 -10.01 10.45 8.37
C ALA A 394 -10.51 10.23 9.82
N GLN A 395 -11.53 9.39 10.02
CA GLN A 395 -12.02 9.03 11.35
C GLN A 395 -10.99 8.21 12.14
N THR A 396 -10.32 7.26 11.50
CA THR A 396 -9.21 6.50 12.11
C THR A 396 -8.10 7.44 12.56
N LEU A 397 -7.62 8.31 11.66
CA LEU A 397 -6.57 9.26 11.99
C LEU A 397 -6.99 10.22 13.11
N ALA A 398 -8.22 10.75 13.07
CA ALA A 398 -8.72 11.63 14.12
C ALA A 398 -8.75 10.96 15.51
N ARG A 399 -9.13 9.67 15.57
CA ARG A 399 -9.15 8.89 16.82
C ARG A 399 -7.75 8.69 17.42
N GLN A 400 -6.73 8.63 16.58
CA GLN A 400 -5.34 8.42 16.99
C GLN A 400 -4.69 9.67 17.62
N GLN A 401 -5.26 10.86 17.43
CA GLN A 401 -4.63 12.11 17.86
C GLN A 401 -4.52 12.21 19.38
N ARG A 402 -3.36 12.64 19.88
CA ARG A 402 -3.16 12.91 21.32
C ARG A 402 -4.01 14.11 21.77
N SER A 403 -4.04 15.16 20.97
CA SER A 403 -4.83 16.36 21.21
C SER A 403 -6.34 16.12 21.07
N GLU A 404 -7.15 16.91 21.77
CA GLU A 404 -8.61 16.98 21.59
C GLU A 404 -8.95 17.75 20.32
N VAL A 405 -8.76 17.10 19.17
CA VAL A 405 -8.99 17.69 17.84
C VAL A 405 -10.08 16.94 17.06
N SER A 406 -10.63 17.56 16.03
CA SER A 406 -11.53 16.92 15.08
C SER A 406 -11.33 17.45 13.67
N PHE A 407 -11.56 16.60 12.68
CA PHE A 407 -11.28 16.89 11.29
C PHE A 407 -12.56 17.27 10.55
N VAL A 408 -12.52 18.39 9.84
CA VAL A 408 -13.65 18.88 9.05
C VAL A 408 -13.24 19.03 7.59
N ILE A 409 -13.75 18.14 6.76
CA ILE A 409 -13.53 18.12 5.32
C ILE A 409 -14.58 18.99 4.64
N HIS A 410 -14.12 20.00 3.89
CA HIS A 410 -14.94 21.01 3.24
C HIS A 410 -15.12 20.78 1.75
N ASN A 411 -14.11 20.18 1.11
CA ASN A 411 -14.11 19.93 -0.32
C ASN A 411 -13.48 18.58 -0.65
N LEU A 412 -13.82 18.04 -1.81
CA LEU A 412 -13.37 16.71 -2.25
C LEU A 412 -12.84 16.84 -3.68
N PRO A 413 -11.53 16.62 -3.92
CA PRO A 413 -10.99 16.47 -5.26
C PRO A 413 -11.39 15.10 -5.79
N VAL A 414 -12.15 15.07 -6.88
CA VAL A 414 -12.75 13.87 -7.44
C VAL A 414 -12.37 13.79 -8.92
N LEU A 415 -11.99 12.60 -9.39
CA LEU A 415 -11.78 12.35 -10.81
C LEU A 415 -12.99 12.84 -11.62
N ALA A 416 -12.72 13.55 -12.72
CA ALA A 416 -13.75 14.20 -13.50
C ALA A 416 -14.92 13.25 -13.81
N LYS A 417 -16.16 13.75 -13.72
CA LYS A 417 -17.42 13.03 -13.94
C LYS A 417 -17.78 11.97 -12.90
N MET A 418 -16.84 11.47 -12.08
CA MET A 418 -17.13 10.36 -11.16
C MET A 418 -18.11 10.75 -10.04
N ALA A 419 -18.15 12.03 -9.63
CA ALA A 419 -19.18 12.53 -8.73
C ALA A 419 -20.59 12.44 -9.33
N ALA A 420 -20.75 12.82 -10.61
CA ALA A 420 -22.02 12.73 -11.32
C ALA A 420 -22.46 11.27 -11.52
N VAL A 421 -21.53 10.38 -11.86
CA VAL A 421 -21.81 8.95 -12.01
C VAL A 421 -22.19 8.31 -10.68
N SER A 422 -21.46 8.60 -9.60
CA SER A 422 -21.82 8.13 -8.26
C SER A 422 -23.24 8.58 -7.88
N LYS A 423 -23.58 9.84 -8.15
CA LYS A 423 -24.91 10.40 -7.84
C LYS A 423 -26.01 9.72 -8.67
N ALA A 424 -25.77 9.44 -9.95
CA ALA A 424 -26.70 8.72 -10.81
C ALA A 424 -26.96 7.27 -10.35
N CYS A 425 -25.98 6.67 -9.67
CA CYS A 425 -26.10 5.34 -9.09
C CYS A 425 -26.68 5.33 -7.67
N GLY A 426 -27.17 6.46 -7.17
CA GLY A 426 -27.70 6.59 -5.81
C GLY A 426 -26.66 6.26 -4.74
N ASN A 427 -27.01 5.36 -3.81
CA ASN A 427 -26.16 5.00 -2.67
C ASN A 427 -25.16 3.87 -2.98
N MET A 428 -25.00 3.46 -4.23
CA MET A 428 -24.16 2.32 -4.58
C MET A 428 -22.68 2.51 -4.21
N PHE A 429 -22.15 3.72 -4.42
CA PHE A 429 -20.74 4.03 -4.18
C PHE A 429 -20.52 4.87 -2.92
N GLY A 430 -21.41 5.84 -2.63
CA GLY A 430 -21.25 6.73 -1.48
C GLY A 430 -20.08 7.72 -1.59
N LEU A 431 -19.63 8.06 -2.81
CA LEU A 431 -18.47 8.93 -3.03
C LEU A 431 -18.64 10.32 -2.38
N MET A 432 -19.84 10.88 -2.51
CA MET A 432 -20.19 12.19 -1.93
C MET A 432 -20.24 12.17 -0.39
N HIS A 433 -20.40 10.99 0.21
CA HIS A 433 -20.42 10.80 1.66
C HIS A 433 -19.04 10.38 2.20
N GLY A 434 -18.03 10.24 1.34
CA GLY A 434 -16.68 9.84 1.70
C GLY A 434 -16.53 8.38 2.12
N THR A 435 -17.53 7.54 1.86
CA THR A 435 -17.52 6.11 2.21
C THR A 435 -17.19 5.21 1.02
N CYS A 436 -16.94 5.78 -0.16
CA CYS A 436 -16.55 5.03 -1.33
C CYS A 436 -15.11 4.52 -1.15
N PRO A 437 -14.85 3.22 -1.37
CA PRO A 437 -13.49 2.69 -1.34
C PRO A 437 -12.58 3.41 -2.32
N GLU A 438 -11.32 3.55 -1.94
CA GLU A 438 -10.24 3.88 -2.84
C GLU A 438 -9.24 2.72 -2.85
N THR A 439 -8.43 2.59 -3.90
CA THR A 439 -7.31 1.65 -3.94
C THR A 439 -6.04 2.44 -4.22
N SER A 440 -4.97 2.23 -3.44
CA SER A 440 -3.72 2.99 -3.58
C SER A 440 -3.96 4.51 -3.71
N GLY A 441 -4.78 5.07 -2.82
CA GLY A 441 -5.10 6.49 -2.84
C GLY A 441 -3.95 7.36 -2.36
N GLY A 442 -4.25 8.63 -2.10
CA GLY A 442 -3.27 9.61 -1.65
C GLY A 442 -3.13 9.61 -0.14
N LEU A 443 -2.10 10.32 0.32
CA LEU A 443 -1.96 10.66 1.73
C LEU A 443 -2.94 11.77 2.09
N LEU A 444 -3.61 11.62 3.24
CA LEU A 444 -4.32 12.65 3.97
C LEU A 444 -3.42 13.14 5.11
N ILE A 445 -2.96 14.38 5.01
CA ILE A 445 -1.88 14.92 5.84
C ILE A 445 -2.40 16.11 6.64
N CYS A 446 -2.16 16.11 7.95
CA CYS A 446 -2.31 17.27 8.82
C CYS A 446 -1.04 18.12 8.75
N LEU A 447 -1.14 19.34 8.21
CA LEU A 447 -0.03 20.26 8.04
C LEU A 447 -0.29 21.59 8.76
N PRO A 448 0.76 22.25 9.28
CA PRO A 448 0.66 23.64 9.69
C PRO A 448 0.14 24.50 8.54
N ARG A 449 -0.78 25.41 8.85
CA ARG A 449 -1.49 26.23 7.85
C ARG A 449 -0.53 27.01 6.95
N GLU A 450 0.52 27.55 7.54
CA GLU A 450 1.57 28.33 6.86
C GLU A 450 2.44 27.49 5.92
N GLN A 451 2.51 26.16 6.12
CA GLN A 451 3.32 25.27 5.29
C GLN A 451 2.51 24.60 4.18
N ALA A 452 1.20 24.43 4.35
CA ALA A 452 0.38 23.64 3.44
C ALA A 452 0.41 24.13 1.98
N ALA A 453 0.38 25.45 1.76
CA ALA A 453 0.47 26.00 0.40
C ALA A 453 1.84 25.72 -0.26
N ARG A 454 2.92 25.76 0.53
CA ARG A 454 4.27 25.46 0.06
C ARG A 454 4.46 23.98 -0.23
N PHE A 455 3.90 23.11 0.61
CA PHE A 455 3.82 21.68 0.35
C PHE A 455 3.11 21.40 -0.99
N CYS A 456 1.93 21.99 -1.20
CA CYS A 456 1.15 21.81 -2.43
C CYS A 456 1.87 22.34 -3.68
N ALA A 457 2.65 23.42 -3.55
CA ALA A 457 3.45 23.96 -4.64
C ALA A 457 4.66 23.08 -4.96
N GLU A 458 5.36 22.59 -3.93
CA GLU A 458 6.57 21.77 -4.09
C GLU A 458 6.23 20.38 -4.65
N ILE A 459 5.14 19.74 -4.21
CA ILE A 459 4.71 18.42 -4.73
C ILE A 459 4.21 18.49 -6.18
N LYS A 460 3.69 19.65 -6.60
CA LYS A 460 3.30 19.93 -7.98
C LYS A 460 4.50 20.32 -8.86
N SER A 461 5.62 20.69 -8.27
CA SER A 461 6.81 21.13 -9.01
C SER A 461 7.38 20.00 -9.87
N PRO A 462 7.90 20.30 -11.08
CA PRO A 462 8.52 19.29 -11.94
C PRO A 462 9.84 18.73 -11.38
N LYS A 463 10.33 19.27 -10.25
CA LYS A 463 11.55 18.82 -9.57
C LYS A 463 11.50 17.34 -9.16
N TYR A 464 10.31 16.80 -8.94
CA TYR A 464 10.09 15.42 -8.53
C TYR A 464 9.44 14.56 -9.63
N GLY A 465 9.64 14.93 -10.90
CA GLY A 465 9.04 14.26 -12.07
C GLY A 465 7.93 15.10 -12.71
N GLU A 466 6.90 14.46 -13.27
CA GLU A 466 5.65 15.16 -13.63
C GLU A 466 4.91 15.53 -12.34
N GLY A 467 5.23 16.66 -11.71
CA GLY A 467 4.67 17.02 -10.41
C GLY A 467 3.14 17.00 -10.39
N HIS A 468 2.55 16.44 -9.33
CA HIS A 468 1.12 16.21 -9.22
C HIS A 468 0.50 17.15 -8.18
N GLN A 469 -0.67 17.71 -8.51
CA GLN A 469 -1.35 18.62 -7.60
C GLN A 469 -1.86 17.89 -6.35
N ALA A 470 -1.68 18.53 -5.19
CA ALA A 470 -2.36 18.20 -3.93
C ALA A 470 -3.41 19.28 -3.61
N TRP A 471 -4.34 18.97 -2.70
CA TRP A 471 -5.47 19.84 -2.36
C TRP A 471 -5.59 20.03 -0.86
N ILE A 472 -5.74 21.28 -0.42
CA ILE A 472 -6.20 21.58 0.94
C ILE A 472 -7.71 21.36 1.00
N ILE A 473 -8.13 20.29 1.65
CA ILE A 473 -9.51 19.82 1.63
C ILE A 473 -10.31 20.18 2.88
N GLY A 474 -9.65 20.60 3.95
CA GLY A 474 -10.31 20.82 5.23
C GLY A 474 -9.39 21.37 6.30
N ILE A 475 -9.86 21.33 7.54
CA ILE A 475 -9.17 21.86 8.72
C ILE A 475 -9.27 20.91 9.89
N VAL A 476 -8.34 21.09 10.83
CA VAL A 476 -8.36 20.50 12.15
C VAL A 476 -8.87 21.56 13.14
N GLU A 477 -9.93 21.23 13.86
CA GLU A 477 -10.54 22.08 14.88
C GLU A 477 -10.36 21.46 16.26
N LYS A 478 -10.61 22.22 17.34
CA LYS A 478 -10.77 21.62 18.67
C LYS A 478 -12.02 20.72 18.65
N GLY A 479 -11.90 19.50 19.16
CA GLY A 479 -13.01 18.55 19.13
C GLY A 479 -12.73 17.25 19.88
N ASN A 480 -13.52 16.22 19.58
CA ASN A 480 -13.60 14.98 20.35
C ASN A 480 -13.02 13.77 19.61
N ARG A 481 -11.93 13.97 18.85
CA ARG A 481 -11.25 12.93 18.05
C ARG A 481 -12.15 12.27 17.01
N THR A 482 -12.96 13.08 16.32
CA THR A 482 -13.85 12.64 15.24
C THR A 482 -13.49 13.30 13.92
N ALA A 483 -14.00 12.74 12.81
CA ALA A 483 -13.92 13.36 11.50
C ALA A 483 -15.30 13.41 10.84
N ARG A 484 -15.56 14.50 10.13
CA ARG A 484 -16.80 14.71 9.36
C ARG A 484 -16.52 15.42 8.04
N ILE A 485 -17.34 15.12 7.05
CA ILE A 485 -17.48 15.94 5.83
C ILE A 485 -18.68 16.86 6.05
N ILE A 486 -18.59 18.13 5.64
CA ILE A 486 -19.74 19.05 5.72
C ILE A 486 -20.91 18.55 4.84
N ASP A 487 -22.16 18.90 5.18
CA ASP A 487 -23.36 18.36 4.50
C ASP A 487 -23.37 18.56 2.97
N LYS A 488 -22.75 19.64 2.50
CA LYS A 488 -22.64 19.98 1.08
C LYS A 488 -21.17 20.26 0.74
N PRO A 489 -20.33 19.23 0.62
CA PRO A 489 -18.92 19.42 0.31
C PRO A 489 -18.79 20.00 -1.10
N ARG A 490 -17.86 20.93 -1.29
CA ARG A 490 -17.54 21.42 -2.64
C ARG A 490 -16.78 20.32 -3.39
N ILE A 491 -17.27 19.92 -4.55
CA ILE A 491 -16.53 19.02 -5.44
C ILE A 491 -15.55 19.83 -6.27
N ILE A 492 -14.30 19.41 -6.24
CA ILE A 492 -13.25 19.89 -7.15
C ILE A 492 -13.11 18.81 -8.21
N GLU A 493 -13.69 19.06 -9.38
CA GLU A 493 -13.55 18.16 -10.53
C GLU A 493 -12.10 18.20 -11.03
N VAL A 494 -11.42 17.05 -10.97
CA VAL A 494 -10.03 16.88 -11.37
C VAL A 494 -10.00 16.31 -12.79
N ALA A 495 -9.69 17.17 -13.76
CA ALA A 495 -9.59 16.79 -15.15
C ALA A 495 -8.30 15.97 -15.43
N PRO A 496 -8.33 15.06 -16.43
CA PRO A 496 -7.15 14.34 -16.89
C PRO A 496 -6.00 15.27 -17.29
N GLN A 497 -4.76 14.88 -17.03
CA GLN A 497 -3.60 15.72 -17.35
C GLN A 497 -3.44 15.93 -18.86
N ALA A 498 -3.84 14.96 -19.70
CA ALA A 498 -3.81 15.06 -21.16
C ALA A 498 -4.69 16.19 -21.73
N ALA A 499 -5.74 16.62 -21.02
CA ALA A 499 -6.63 17.70 -21.48
C ALA A 499 -5.95 19.08 -21.47
N THR A 500 -4.84 19.24 -20.75
CA THR A 500 -4.15 20.54 -20.60
C THR A 500 -3.07 20.81 -21.65
N GLN A 501 -2.67 19.82 -22.46
CA GLN A 501 -1.65 20.00 -23.50
C GLN A 501 -2.20 20.52 -24.84
N ASN A 502 -3.52 20.55 -25.04
CA ASN A 502 -4.13 20.95 -26.32
C ASN A 502 -4.60 22.42 -26.40
N VAL A 503 -4.21 23.28 -25.47
CA VAL A 503 -4.50 24.72 -25.54
C VAL A 503 -3.20 25.49 -25.84
N ASN A 504 -2.74 25.41 -27.09
CA ASN A 504 -1.82 26.41 -27.61
C ASN A 504 -2.61 27.68 -27.95
N PRO A 505 -2.27 28.86 -27.40
CA PRO A 505 -2.88 30.10 -27.83
C PRO A 505 -2.44 30.38 -29.27
N THR A 506 -3.41 30.45 -30.17
CA THR A 506 -3.22 30.91 -31.54
C THR A 506 -2.65 32.33 -31.48
N PRO A 507 -1.50 32.64 -32.10
CA PRO A 507 -1.05 34.02 -32.22
C PRO A 507 -2.04 34.74 -33.13
N GLY A 508 -2.76 35.71 -32.57
CA GLY A 508 -3.66 36.57 -33.33
C GLY A 508 -2.90 37.27 -34.45
N ALA A 509 -3.40 37.13 -35.67
CA ALA A 509 -3.06 37.99 -36.77
C ALA A 509 -3.68 39.37 -36.51
N THR A 510 -2.84 40.39 -36.38
CA THR A 510 -3.25 41.79 -36.53
C THR A 510 -2.33 42.44 -37.55
N SER A 511 -2.97 42.86 -38.65
CA SER A 511 -2.57 43.96 -39.53
C SER A 511 -2.34 45.25 -38.76
#